data_AF-A0A954W2S6-F1
#
_entry.id   AF-A0A954W2S6-F1
#
_cell.length_a   1.000
_cell.length_b   1.000
_cell.length_c   1.000
_cell.angle_alpha   90.00
_cell.angle_beta   90.00
_cell.angle_gamma   90.00
#
_symmetry.space_group_name_H-M   'P 1'
#
loop_
_entity.id
_entity.type
_entity.pdbx_description
1 polymer ?
#
loop_
_entity_poly.entity_id
_entity_poly.type
_entity_poly.pdbx_seq_one_letter_code
_entity_poly.pdbx_strand_id
1 'polypeptide(L)'
;VDFWATWCGPCRREMPHVRELHQKLKERGFDVVGVNLDQDEEALARYLEDNDAPWVNLVGERSQELAQQYGVRGIPTMILVDQNGTIVATSHQVGTLVEKAEKLLTNPPAADGAKDAEQPKAN
;
A
#
# COMPACT_ATOMS: atom_id res chain seq x y z
N VAL A 1 0.40 1.88 0.87
CA VAL A 1 -0.02 1.24 -0.40
C VAL A 1 0.78 -0.04 -0.57
N ASP A 2 0.12 -1.18 -0.70
CA ASP A 2 0.76 -2.51 -0.81
C ASP A 2 0.46 -3.13 -2.17
N PHE A 3 1.49 -3.37 -2.99
CA PHE A 3 1.36 -4.06 -4.27
C PHE A 3 1.58 -5.55 -4.07
N TRP A 4 0.56 -6.36 -4.34
CA TRP A 4 0.54 -7.78 -3.98
C TRP A 4 -0.36 -8.61 -4.88
N ALA A 5 -0.35 -9.93 -4.70
CA ALA A 5 -1.25 -10.88 -5.38
C ALA A 5 -1.47 -12.14 -4.53
N THR A 6 -2.57 -12.85 -4.73
CA THR A 6 -2.90 -14.09 -4.00
C THR A 6 -1.97 -15.25 -4.38
N TRP A 7 -1.50 -15.30 -5.63
CA TRP A 7 -0.53 -16.31 -6.05
C TRP A 7 0.91 -16.01 -5.56
N CYS A 8 1.16 -14.82 -5.02
CA CYS A 8 2.48 -14.42 -4.53
C CYS A 8 2.74 -14.97 -3.12
N GLY A 9 3.51 -16.06 -3.05
CA GLY A 9 3.90 -16.70 -1.79
C GLY A 9 4.52 -15.74 -0.75
N PRO A 10 5.49 -14.88 -1.12
CA PRO A 10 6.03 -13.88 -0.19
C PRO A 10 5.01 -12.85 0.30
N CYS A 11 4.11 -12.40 -0.58
CA CYS A 11 3.05 -11.46 -0.22
C CYS A 11 2.11 -12.05 0.86
N ARG A 12 1.73 -13.32 0.68
CA ARG A 12 0.92 -14.05 1.67
C ARG A 12 1.61 -14.21 3.03
N ARG A 13 2.95 -14.27 3.05
CA ARG A 13 3.71 -14.32 4.32
C ARG A 13 3.75 -12.97 5.03
N GLU A 14 3.73 -11.87 4.29
CA GLU A 14 3.67 -10.52 4.87
C GLU A 14 2.27 -10.12 5.33
N MET A 15 1.21 -10.72 4.76
CA MET A 15 -0.19 -10.39 5.06
C MET A 15 -0.53 -10.32 6.56
N PRO A 16 -0.13 -11.30 7.42
CA PRO A 16 -0.38 -11.20 8.86
C PRO A 16 0.28 -9.99 9.53
N HIS A 17 1.48 -9.63 9.10
CA HIS A 17 2.22 -8.48 9.63
C HIS A 17 1.59 -7.16 9.17
N VAL A 18 1.08 -7.10 7.93
CA VAL A 18 0.31 -5.94 7.44
C VAL A 18 -0.97 -5.77 8.26
N ARG A 19 -1.69 -6.87 8.57
CA ARG A 19 -2.86 -6.82 9.46
C ARG A 19 -2.53 -6.31 10.84
N GLU A 20 -1.47 -6.81 11.46
CA GLU A 20 -1.04 -6.37 12.78
C GLU A 20 -0.75 -4.87 12.80
N LEU A 21 -0.01 -4.37 11.79
CA LEU A 21 0.28 -2.95 11.66
C LEU A 21 -1.00 -2.12 11.46
N HIS A 22 -1.91 -2.58 10.59
CA HIS A 22 -3.18 -1.93 10.34
C HIS A 22 -4.00 -1.84 11.63
N GLN A 23 -4.23 -2.95 12.32
CA GLN A 23 -4.98 -2.98 13.58
C GLN A 23 -4.38 -2.04 14.63
N LYS A 24 -3.04 -2.02 14.77
CA LYS A 24 -2.34 -1.18 15.75
C LYS A 24 -2.46 0.32 15.45
N LEU A 25 -2.48 0.71 14.18
CA LEU A 25 -2.37 2.12 13.78
C LEU A 25 -3.66 2.71 13.18
N LYS A 26 -4.68 1.90 12.89
CA LYS A 26 -5.93 2.34 12.26
C LYS A 26 -6.61 3.47 13.02
N GLU A 27 -6.77 3.32 14.33
CA GLU A 27 -7.39 4.34 15.19
C GLU A 27 -6.55 5.62 15.31
N ARG A 28 -5.27 5.56 14.94
CA ARG A 28 -4.34 6.70 14.93
C ARG A 28 -4.30 7.43 13.58
N GLY A 29 -5.10 7.00 12.60
CA GLY A 29 -5.18 7.62 11.28
C GLY A 29 -4.26 7.00 10.21
N PHE A 30 -3.78 5.77 10.43
CA PHE A 30 -3.10 4.99 9.39
C PHE A 30 -4.09 4.10 8.65
N ASP A 31 -3.91 3.93 7.34
CA ASP A 31 -4.68 2.95 6.59
C ASP A 31 -3.80 2.23 5.56
N VAL A 32 -4.27 1.06 5.15
CA VAL A 32 -3.64 0.27 4.08
C VAL A 32 -4.51 0.41 2.84
N VAL A 33 -3.87 0.49 1.68
CA VAL A 33 -4.54 0.38 0.39
C VAL A 33 -3.78 -0.69 -0.37
N GLY A 34 -4.45 -1.79 -0.67
CA GLY A 34 -3.89 -2.84 -1.52
C GLY A 34 -4.06 -2.48 -2.99
N VAL A 35 -3.03 -2.73 -3.78
CA VAL A 35 -3.07 -2.76 -5.25
C VAL A 35 -2.84 -4.20 -5.64
N ASN A 36 -3.92 -4.91 -5.90
CA ASN A 36 -3.88 -6.32 -6.18
C ASN A 36 -3.66 -6.56 -7.69
N LEU A 37 -2.73 -7.47 -8.01
CA LEU A 37 -2.32 -7.82 -9.37
C LEU A 37 -2.84 -9.19 -9.82
N ASP A 38 -3.81 -9.77 -9.11
CA ASP A 38 -4.50 -10.97 -9.58
C ASP A 38 -5.32 -10.66 -10.84
N GLN A 39 -5.45 -11.67 -11.69
CA GLN A 39 -6.38 -11.66 -12.83
C GLN A 39 -7.73 -12.29 -12.49
N ASP A 40 -7.80 -13.03 -11.37
CA ASP A 40 -8.97 -13.73 -10.89
C ASP A 40 -9.54 -13.00 -9.65
N GLU A 41 -10.59 -12.22 -9.86
CA GLU A 41 -11.26 -11.46 -8.81
C GLU A 41 -11.97 -12.37 -7.79
N GLU A 42 -12.40 -13.58 -8.19
CA GLU A 42 -13.06 -14.53 -7.30
C GLU A 42 -12.05 -15.16 -6.33
N ALA A 43 -10.87 -15.52 -6.82
CA ALA A 43 -9.76 -15.97 -5.99
C ALA A 43 -9.34 -14.90 -4.98
N LEU A 44 -9.28 -13.63 -5.42
CA LEU A 44 -9.01 -12.50 -4.53
C LEU A 44 -10.09 -12.35 -3.46
N ALA A 45 -11.38 -12.33 -3.85
CA ALA A 45 -12.49 -12.14 -2.91
C ALA A 45 -12.47 -13.21 -1.81
N ARG A 46 -12.29 -14.48 -2.19
CA ARG A 46 -12.13 -15.60 -1.24
C ARG A 46 -10.94 -15.40 -0.32
N TYR A 47 -9.78 -15.02 -0.87
CA TYR A 47 -8.60 -14.79 -0.06
C TYR A 47 -8.81 -13.67 0.96
N LEU A 48 -9.45 -12.56 0.57
CA LEU A 48 -9.72 -11.44 1.46
C LEU A 48 -10.66 -11.83 2.60
N GLU A 49 -11.69 -12.63 2.30
CA GLU A 49 -12.62 -13.19 3.30
C GLU A 49 -11.91 -14.14 4.26
N ASP A 50 -11.12 -15.08 3.73
CA ASP A 50 -10.41 -16.09 4.54
C ASP A 50 -9.27 -15.51 5.40
N ASN A 51 -8.75 -14.32 5.04
CA ASN A 51 -7.56 -13.75 5.66
C ASN A 51 -7.83 -12.45 6.41
N ASP A 52 -9.07 -12.05 6.65
CA ASP A 52 -9.44 -10.85 7.42
C ASP A 52 -8.61 -9.61 7.00
N ALA A 53 -8.62 -9.29 5.70
CA ALA A 53 -7.94 -8.11 5.16
C ALA A 53 -8.96 -6.98 4.92
N PRO A 54 -9.32 -6.19 5.95
CA PRO A 54 -10.47 -5.27 5.91
C PRO A 54 -10.22 -3.97 5.13
N TRP A 55 -9.05 -3.81 4.52
CA TRP A 55 -8.70 -2.61 3.78
C TRP A 55 -9.13 -2.68 2.32
N VAL A 56 -9.21 -1.50 1.69
CA VAL A 56 -9.57 -1.39 0.28
C VAL A 56 -8.48 -2.00 -0.59
N ASN A 57 -8.90 -2.79 -1.58
CA ASN A 57 -8.03 -3.31 -2.62
C ASN A 57 -8.48 -2.77 -3.98
N LEU A 58 -7.55 -2.14 -4.71
CA LEU A 58 -7.70 -1.84 -6.12
C LEU A 58 -7.41 -3.10 -6.93
N VAL A 59 -8.21 -3.34 -7.97
CA VAL A 59 -8.14 -4.54 -8.83
C VAL A 59 -8.21 -4.16 -10.31
N GLY A 60 -7.96 -5.14 -11.19
CA GLY A 60 -8.14 -4.99 -12.63
C GLY A 60 -7.04 -4.16 -13.32
N GLU A 61 -7.36 -3.62 -14.50
CA GLU A 61 -6.40 -2.91 -15.37
C GLU A 61 -5.71 -1.76 -14.67
N ARG A 62 -6.46 -1.01 -13.85
CA ARG A 62 -5.91 0.14 -13.11
C ARG A 62 -4.82 -0.27 -12.13
N SER A 63 -4.89 -1.45 -11.52
CA SER A 63 -3.83 -1.95 -10.64
C SER A 63 -2.54 -2.23 -11.41
N GLN A 64 -2.65 -2.75 -12.63
CA GLN A 64 -1.51 -3.01 -13.50
C GLN A 64 -0.85 -1.70 -13.97
N GLU A 65 -1.65 -0.70 -14.33
CA GLU A 65 -1.17 0.63 -14.69
C GLU A 65 -0.46 1.30 -13.51
N LEU A 66 -1.04 1.24 -12.31
CA LEU A 66 -0.43 1.79 -11.11
C LEU A 66 0.91 1.11 -10.80
N ALA A 67 1.00 -0.21 -10.91
CA ALA A 67 2.27 -0.91 -10.70
C ALA A 67 3.36 -0.39 -11.65
N GLN A 68 3.03 -0.14 -12.92
CA GLN A 68 3.96 0.44 -13.88
C GLN A 68 4.33 1.89 -13.55
N GLN A 69 3.34 2.74 -13.23
CA GLN A 69 3.56 4.15 -12.89
C GLN A 69 4.43 4.34 -11.65
N TYR A 70 4.23 3.51 -10.62
CA TYR A 70 5.03 3.52 -9.39
C TYR A 70 6.36 2.75 -9.54
N GLY A 71 6.69 2.24 -10.73
CA GLY A 71 7.94 1.54 -11.01
C GLY A 71 8.09 0.19 -10.30
N VAL A 72 6.96 -0.44 -9.94
CA VAL A 72 6.92 -1.74 -9.28
C VAL A 72 7.34 -2.83 -10.28
N ARG A 73 8.51 -3.42 -10.04
CA ARG A 73 9.07 -4.50 -10.88
C ARG A 73 8.90 -5.89 -10.27
N GLY A 74 8.41 -5.97 -9.04
CA GLY A 74 8.21 -7.21 -8.32
C GLY A 74 7.32 -7.00 -7.10
N ILE A 75 6.72 -8.08 -6.62
CA ILE A 75 5.83 -8.07 -5.45
C ILE A 75 6.36 -9.04 -4.38
N PRO A 76 6.17 -8.73 -3.09
CA PRO A 76 5.45 -7.57 -2.55
C PRO A 76 6.24 -6.27 -2.70
N THR A 77 5.55 -5.15 -2.99
CA THR A 77 6.13 -3.80 -2.89
C THR A 77 5.26 -2.92 -1.99
N MET A 78 5.81 -2.62 -0.82
CA MET A 78 5.47 -1.64 0.21
C MET A 78 5.73 -0.19 -0.20
N ILE A 79 4.73 0.68 -0.40
CA ILE A 79 4.94 2.14 -0.47
C ILE A 79 4.26 2.83 0.71
N LEU A 80 5.05 3.53 1.54
CA LEU A 80 4.57 4.35 2.65
C LEU A 80 4.40 5.80 2.17
N VAL A 81 3.17 6.29 2.30
CA VAL A 81 2.75 7.64 1.89
C VAL A 81 2.34 8.40 3.14
N ASP A 82 2.77 9.66 3.28
CA ASP A 82 2.37 10.52 4.38
C ASP A 82 1.02 11.23 4.13
N GLN A 83 0.59 12.05 5.10
CA GLN A 83 -0.68 12.79 5.04
C GLN A 83 -0.73 13.84 3.92
N ASN A 84 0.42 14.26 3.39
CA ASN A 84 0.51 15.21 2.28
C ASN A 84 0.54 14.50 0.91
N GLY A 85 0.44 13.16 0.89
CA GLY A 85 0.52 12.36 -0.33
C GLY A 85 1.96 12.11 -0.81
N THR A 86 2.97 12.39 0.03
CA THR A 86 4.38 12.21 -0.35
C THR A 86 4.83 10.78 -0.04
N ILE A 87 5.53 10.16 -0.98
CA ILE A 87 6.18 8.86 -0.77
C ILE A 87 7.39 9.06 0.15
N VAL A 88 7.33 8.51 1.36
CA VAL A 88 8.41 8.66 2.34
C VAL A 88 9.31 7.42 2.44
N ALA A 89 8.84 6.26 1.97
CA ALA A 89 9.61 5.02 1.96
C ALA A 89 9.02 3.99 1.00
N THR A 90 9.88 3.13 0.47
CA THR A 90 9.52 1.93 -0.28
C THR A 90 10.22 0.72 0.33
N SER A 91 9.54 -0.42 0.45
CA SER A 91 10.08 -1.66 1.01
C SER A 91 9.43 -2.89 0.37
N HIS A 92 9.96 -4.08 0.64
CA HIS A 92 9.34 -5.36 0.30
C HIS A 92 8.94 -6.16 1.56
N GLN A 93 9.10 -5.56 2.75
CA GLN A 93 8.78 -6.15 4.04
C GLN A 93 8.13 -5.08 4.91
N VAL A 94 6.97 -5.37 5.48
CA VAL A 94 6.22 -4.37 6.25
C VAL A 94 6.93 -4.00 7.55
N GLY A 95 7.69 -4.94 8.13
CA GLY A 95 8.47 -4.73 9.36
C GLY A 95 9.42 -3.53 9.28
N THR A 96 9.96 -3.22 8.10
CA THR A 96 10.88 -2.08 7.94
C THR A 96 10.15 -0.73 7.86
N LEU A 97 8.82 -0.72 7.75
CA LEU A 97 8.01 0.49 7.63
C LEU A 97 7.35 0.88 8.95
N VAL A 98 7.25 -0.03 9.92
CA VAL A 98 6.52 0.16 11.19
C VAL A 98 7.00 1.40 11.94
N GLU A 99 8.30 1.50 12.21
CA GLU A 99 8.86 2.63 12.98
C GLU A 99 8.61 3.97 12.28
N LYS A 100 8.73 4.01 10.95
CA LYS A 100 8.49 5.23 10.17
C LYS A 100 7.01 5.60 10.16
N ALA A 101 6.11 4.63 10.01
CA ALA A 101 4.67 4.85 10.10
C ALA A 101 4.28 5.41 11.47
N GLU A 102 4.79 4.84 12.57
CA GLU A 102 4.53 5.34 13.92
C GLU A 102 5.05 6.76 14.13
N LYS A 103 6.23 7.08 13.61
CA LYS A 103 6.81 8.43 13.67
C LYS A 103 5.95 9.45 12.94
N LEU A 104 5.45 9.12 11.74
CA LEU A 104 4.59 10.01 10.97
C LEU A 104 3.26 10.32 11.68
N LEU A 105 2.73 9.38 12.46
CA LEU A 105 1.49 9.61 13.21
C LEU A 105 1.72 10.42 14.50
N THR A 106 2.91 10.33 15.09
CA THR A 106 3.27 11.10 16.30
C THR A 106 3.70 12.53 15.96
N ASN A 107 4.42 12.70 14.85
CA ASN A 107 4.88 13.99 14.36
C ASN A 107 4.56 14.09 12.86
N PRO A 108 3.31 14.41 12.50
CA PRO A 108 2.93 14.56 11.11
C PRO A 108 3.77 15.66 10.45
N PRO A 109 4.11 15.51 9.15
CA PRO A 109 4.77 16.59 8.43
C PRO A 109 3.92 17.85 8.58
N ALA A 110 4.58 19.01 8.71
CA ALA A 110 3.86 20.27 8.65
C ALA A 110 2.99 20.26 7.39
N ALA A 111 1.75 20.75 7.52
CA ALA A 111 0.84 20.89 6.39
C ALA A 111 1.41 21.96 5.45
N ASP A 112 2.44 21.59 4.70
CA ASP A 112 2.98 22.40 3.62
C ASP A 112 1.94 22.27 2.50
N GLY A 113 1.12 23.32 2.41
CA GLY A 113 -0.04 23.37 1.53
C GLY A 113 0.29 22.85 0.15
N ALA A 114 -0.57 21.96 -0.33
CA ALA A 114 -0.64 21.42 -1.68
C ALA A 114 -0.03 22.38 -2.72
N LYS A 115 1.21 22.10 -3.13
CA LYS A 115 1.82 22.68 -4.31
C LYS A 115 2.37 21.56 -5.16
N ASP A 116 1.82 21.50 -6.37
CA ASP A 116 2.45 21.02 -7.59
C ASP A 116 2.45 19.49 -7.81
N ALA A 117 1.25 18.96 -8.04
CA ALA A 117 1.08 17.95 -9.08
C ALA A 117 1.14 18.63 -10.47
N GLU A 118 2.33 19.12 -10.85
CA GLU A 118 2.62 19.54 -12.23
C GLU A 118 2.70 18.27 -13.09
N GLN A 119 1.65 18.06 -13.89
CA GLN A 119 1.65 17.10 -14.99
C GLN A 119 2.68 17.55 -16.04
N PRO A 120 3.59 16.67 -16.52
CA PRO A 120 4.42 17.02 -17.65
C PRO A 120 3.53 17.22 -18.87
N LYS A 121 3.50 18.46 -19.37
CA LYS A 121 2.90 18.82 -20.65
C LYS A 121 3.59 18.01 -21.75
N ALA A 122 2.81 17.20 -22.46
CA ALA A 122 3.24 16.60 -23.71
C ALA A 122 3.46 17.70 -24.75
N ASN A 123 4.63 17.69 -25.39
CA ASN A 123 4.93 18.42 -26.62
C ASN A 123 4.52 17.59 -27.84
#